data_AF-A0A4R9BPQ1-F1
#
_entry.id   AF-A0A4R9BPQ1-F1
#
_cell.length_a   1.000
_cell.length_b   1.000
_cell.length_c   1.000
_cell.angle_alpha   90.00
_cell.angle_beta   90.00
_cell.angle_gamma   90.00
#
_symmetry.space_group_name_H-M   'P 1'
#
loop_
_entity.id
_entity.type
_entity.pdbx_description
1 polymer ?
#
loop_
_entity_poly.entity_id
_entity_poly.type
_entity_poly.pdbx_seq_one_letter_code
_entity_poly.pdbx_strand_id
1 'polypeptide(L)'
;MSDTATTTQPIRDFALAVRAALSDLPADDVDDLTDGLEADLTEQAADFDDADADAPAPGFELGDPVAYADELRGAAGLPVRGDMPTVRVSTLRRLRARAGGLQANATRRVRSSAAGAAVLDFLLVLRPLWWVLRGWIVYAVASVFAGGAISTVPSDPVRWLVLSAFVILSVQWGRGHWLPWRWLPGFRFVVSVCAILVMPVLLNYTAHQANVQNTAYVEYTPSPTPGLMQSGVQVTNVFAYDADGQPLTDVQLFDQSGRALNVVNDPVNTNYLPQLDAAGEQDMVVPSILVPGGGWNVFPLRLVMSGDIDYTYDSLGQAYQADAAPSLFPFAQVRPLVPVSETGEPAPAPSPTPSPTLVPEPTASASLTAGP
;
A
#
# COMPACT_ATOMS: atom_id res chain seq x y z
N MET A 1 -3.33 -36.00 78.96
CA MET A 1 -4.11 -35.40 77.86
C MET A 1 -3.72 -33.95 77.53
N SER A 2 -2.78 -33.31 78.27
CA SER A 2 -2.36 -31.93 77.98
C SER A 2 -1.08 -31.80 77.15
N ASP A 3 -0.26 -32.86 77.03
CA ASP A 3 1.01 -32.80 76.29
C ASP A 3 0.83 -32.90 74.77
N THR A 4 -0.08 -33.76 74.28
CA THR A 4 -0.36 -33.92 72.85
C THR A 4 -0.82 -32.61 72.18
N ALA A 5 -1.58 -31.78 72.91
CA ALA A 5 -2.04 -30.48 72.41
C ALA A 5 -0.92 -29.43 72.31
N THR A 6 0.14 -29.56 73.14
CA THR A 6 1.27 -28.63 73.17
C THR A 6 2.25 -28.89 72.03
N THR A 7 2.43 -30.15 71.59
CA THR A 7 3.31 -30.52 70.47
C THR A 7 2.66 -30.30 69.09
N THR A 8 1.33 -30.41 69.01
CA THR A 8 0.60 -30.21 67.73
C THR A 8 0.73 -28.77 67.19
N GLN A 9 0.81 -27.77 68.06
CA GLN A 9 0.88 -26.37 67.65
C GLN A 9 2.24 -26.01 67.01
N PRO A 10 3.40 -26.35 67.59
CA PRO A 10 4.71 -26.22 66.95
C PRO A 10 4.83 -26.96 65.61
N ILE A 11 4.27 -28.17 65.48
CA ILE A 11 4.28 -28.93 64.23
C ILE A 11 3.52 -28.18 63.13
N ARG A 12 2.33 -27.66 63.46
CA ARG A 12 1.55 -26.86 62.53
C ARG A 12 2.27 -25.57 62.13
N ASP A 13 2.88 -24.88 63.08
CA ASP A 13 3.64 -23.66 62.82
C ASP A 13 4.87 -23.94 61.94
N PHE A 14 5.54 -25.08 62.17
CA PHE A 14 6.63 -25.57 61.33
C PHE A 14 6.17 -25.92 59.91
N ALA A 15 5.07 -26.66 59.76
CA ALA A 15 4.51 -26.99 58.44
C ALA A 15 4.09 -25.74 57.65
N LEU A 16 3.53 -24.72 58.32
CA LEU A 16 3.24 -23.42 57.72
C LEU A 16 4.51 -22.68 57.31
N ALA A 17 5.58 -22.73 58.12
CA ALA A 17 6.87 -22.13 57.79
C ALA A 17 7.53 -22.83 56.59
N VAL A 18 7.46 -24.16 56.50
CA VAL A 18 7.91 -24.95 55.33
C VAL A 18 7.10 -24.56 54.08
N ARG A 19 5.77 -24.45 54.18
CA ARG A 19 4.92 -24.02 53.06
C ARG A 19 5.26 -22.60 52.60
N ALA A 20 5.51 -21.69 53.53
CA ALA A 20 5.96 -20.33 53.23
C ALA A 20 7.36 -20.34 52.57
N ALA A 21 8.25 -21.22 53.03
CA ALA A 21 9.58 -21.42 52.45
C ALA A 21 9.54 -22.03 51.05
N LEU A 22 8.45 -22.70 50.63
CA LEU A 22 8.20 -23.24 49.29
C LEU A 22 7.34 -22.35 48.37
N SER A 23 6.92 -21.16 48.84
CA SER A 23 6.01 -20.23 48.13
C SER A 23 6.46 -19.73 46.75
N ASP A 24 7.69 -20.01 46.35
CA ASP A 24 8.23 -19.71 45.01
C ASP A 24 7.82 -20.73 43.94
N LEU A 25 7.35 -21.92 44.34
CA LEU A 25 6.87 -22.98 43.46
C LEU A 25 5.38 -22.79 43.09
N PRO A 26 4.88 -23.40 41.99
CA PRO A 26 3.45 -23.49 41.69
C PRO A 26 2.66 -24.07 42.88
N ALA A 27 1.44 -23.58 43.10
CA ALA A 27 0.60 -24.01 44.24
C ALA A 27 0.38 -25.54 44.27
N ASP A 28 0.16 -26.15 43.10
CA ASP A 28 -0.01 -27.60 42.96
C ASP A 28 1.23 -28.37 43.46
N ASP A 29 2.46 -27.90 43.14
CA ASP A 29 3.71 -28.55 43.58
C ASP A 29 3.95 -28.37 45.09
N VAL A 30 3.57 -27.22 45.67
CA VAL A 30 3.66 -26.98 47.12
C VAL A 30 2.68 -27.87 47.87
N ASP A 31 1.47 -28.01 47.35
CA ASP A 31 0.44 -28.86 47.93
C ASP A 31 0.88 -30.33 47.87
N ASP A 32 1.36 -30.82 46.73
CA ASP A 32 1.86 -32.19 46.57
C ASP A 32 3.06 -32.50 47.48
N LEU A 33 3.99 -31.54 47.68
CA LEU A 33 5.18 -31.74 48.52
C LEU A 33 4.92 -31.63 50.02
N THR A 34 3.88 -30.91 50.41
CA THR A 34 3.52 -30.72 51.82
C THR A 34 2.27 -31.50 52.21
N ASP A 35 1.72 -32.31 51.29
CA ASP A 35 0.62 -33.23 51.57
C ASP A 35 1.09 -34.27 52.59
N GLY A 36 0.28 -34.53 53.60
CA GLY A 36 0.62 -35.48 54.68
C GLY A 36 1.71 -35.02 55.67
N LEU A 37 2.47 -33.95 55.43
CA LEU A 37 3.62 -33.56 56.27
C LEU A 37 3.26 -33.31 57.75
N GLU A 38 2.14 -32.63 58.03
CA GLU A 38 1.68 -32.40 59.42
C GLU A 38 1.32 -33.73 60.10
N ALA A 39 0.78 -34.70 59.35
CA ALA A 39 0.42 -36.02 59.87
C ALA A 39 1.68 -36.85 60.17
N ASP A 40 2.63 -36.90 59.24
CA ASP A 40 3.89 -37.64 59.40
C ASP A 40 4.73 -37.11 60.56
N LEU A 41 4.80 -35.78 60.72
CA LEU A 41 5.50 -35.15 61.86
C LEU A 41 4.78 -35.41 63.19
N THR A 42 3.45 -35.49 63.18
CA THR A 42 2.66 -35.83 64.38
C THR A 42 2.84 -37.30 64.76
N GLU A 43 2.88 -38.20 63.80
CA GLU A 43 3.18 -39.62 64.01
C GLU A 43 4.60 -39.80 64.55
N GLN A 44 5.59 -39.15 63.95
CA GLN A 44 6.97 -39.19 64.42
C GLN A 44 7.12 -38.63 65.84
N ALA A 45 6.43 -37.53 66.17
CA ALA A 45 6.44 -36.98 67.52
C ALA A 45 5.81 -37.94 68.54
N ALA A 46 4.75 -38.67 68.16
CA ALA A 46 4.14 -39.69 69.02
C ALA A 46 5.07 -40.88 69.25
N ASP A 47 5.82 -41.32 68.24
CA ASP A 47 6.84 -42.37 68.37
C ASP A 47 7.98 -41.98 69.32
N PHE A 48 8.35 -40.69 69.37
CA PHE A 48 9.33 -40.17 70.33
C PHE A 48 8.77 -40.03 71.75
N ASP A 49 7.48 -39.69 71.90
CA ASP A 49 6.80 -39.64 73.20
C ASP A 49 6.60 -41.04 73.82
N ASP A 50 6.37 -42.08 73.00
CA ASP A 50 6.27 -43.48 73.45
C ASP A 50 7.64 -44.10 73.76
N ALA A 51 8.72 -43.53 73.23
CA ALA A 51 10.09 -43.98 73.40
C ALA A 51 10.81 -43.31 74.60
N ASP A 52 10.15 -43.15 75.75
CA ASP A 52 10.90 -43.13 77.01
C ASP A 52 10.09 -43.43 78.28
N ALA A 53 10.37 -44.60 78.86
CA ALA A 53 10.20 -44.86 80.29
C ALA A 53 11.54 -45.08 81.01
N ASP A 54 12.71 -44.99 80.35
CA ASP A 54 13.98 -45.38 81.00
C ASP A 54 15.29 -44.67 80.55
N ALA A 55 15.23 -43.57 79.82
CA ALA A 55 16.38 -42.69 79.54
C ALA A 55 15.95 -41.20 79.51
N PRO A 56 16.90 -40.24 79.49
CA PRO A 56 16.60 -38.87 79.10
C PRO A 56 16.77 -38.76 77.58
N ALA A 57 15.71 -39.03 76.81
CA ALA A 57 15.71 -38.78 75.38
C ALA A 57 15.87 -37.28 75.08
N PRO A 58 16.65 -36.92 74.04
CA PRO A 58 16.59 -35.58 73.48
C PRO A 58 15.17 -35.36 72.94
N GLY A 59 14.52 -34.26 73.36
CA GLY A 59 13.17 -33.94 72.91
C GLY A 59 13.05 -33.86 71.38
N PHE A 60 11.86 -34.11 70.85
CA PHE A 60 11.56 -33.94 69.43
C PHE A 60 11.84 -32.49 68.99
N GLU A 61 12.99 -32.27 68.36
CA GLU A 61 13.45 -30.95 67.91
C GLU A 61 13.16 -30.78 66.41
N LEU A 62 12.12 -30.01 66.10
CA LEU A 62 11.82 -29.57 64.74
C LEU A 62 12.97 -28.64 64.30
N GLY A 63 13.73 -29.04 63.27
CA GLY A 63 14.90 -28.31 62.77
C GLY A 63 14.58 -26.95 62.14
N ASP A 64 15.47 -26.45 61.27
CA ASP A 64 15.18 -25.22 60.50
C ASP A 64 14.17 -25.51 59.38
N PRO A 65 12.98 -24.88 59.36
CA PRO A 65 11.97 -25.10 58.32
C PRO A 65 12.45 -24.72 56.92
N VAL A 66 13.41 -23.79 56.79
CA VAL A 66 13.96 -23.41 55.49
C VAL A 66 14.88 -24.50 54.95
N ALA A 67 15.75 -25.04 55.80
CA ALA A 67 16.61 -26.16 55.45
C ALA A 67 15.79 -27.41 55.06
N TYR A 68 14.74 -27.71 55.84
CA TYR A 68 13.83 -28.81 55.54
C TYR A 68 13.10 -28.64 54.20
N ALA A 69 12.68 -27.41 53.87
CA ALA A 69 12.11 -27.10 52.56
C ALA A 69 13.11 -27.28 51.41
N ASP A 70 14.39 -26.93 51.60
CA ASP A 70 15.44 -27.17 50.61
C ASP A 70 15.74 -28.66 50.40
N GLU A 71 15.68 -29.47 51.47
CA GLU A 71 15.79 -30.93 51.39
C GLU A 71 14.61 -31.55 50.63
N LEU A 72 13.37 -31.11 50.92
CA LEU A 72 12.17 -31.52 50.17
C LEU A 72 12.31 -31.20 48.67
N ARG A 73 12.81 -30.00 48.33
CA ARG A 73 13.10 -29.64 46.93
C ARG A 73 14.15 -30.56 46.32
N GLY A 74 15.24 -30.83 47.03
CA GLY A 74 16.30 -31.71 46.58
C GLY A 74 15.79 -33.13 46.28
N ALA A 75 14.95 -33.68 47.16
CA ALA A 75 14.31 -34.98 46.97
C ALA A 75 13.37 -35.01 45.76
N ALA A 76 12.66 -33.91 45.50
CA ALA A 76 11.78 -33.73 44.34
C ALA A 76 12.53 -33.39 43.03
N GLY A 77 13.86 -33.20 43.09
CA GLY A 77 14.67 -32.75 41.95
C GLY A 77 14.42 -31.29 41.54
N LEU A 78 13.85 -30.48 42.43
CA LEU A 78 13.59 -29.06 42.25
C LEU A 78 14.83 -28.23 42.64
N PRO A 79 15.06 -27.07 41.99
CA PRO A 79 16.21 -26.23 42.29
C PRO A 79 16.12 -25.60 43.69
N VAL A 80 17.24 -25.59 44.42
CA VAL A 80 17.37 -24.93 45.74
C VAL A 80 17.15 -23.42 45.62
N ARG A 81 16.45 -22.83 46.59
CA ARG A 81 16.08 -21.41 46.59
C ARG A 81 17.33 -20.55 46.82
N GLY A 82 17.93 -20.02 45.75
CA GLY A 82 19.08 -19.10 45.83
C GLY A 82 20.31 -19.55 45.06
N ASP A 83 20.40 -20.84 44.71
CA ASP A 83 21.41 -21.36 43.79
C ASP A 83 20.96 -21.17 42.33
N MET A 84 20.84 -19.90 41.93
CA MET A 84 20.96 -19.58 40.52
C MET A 84 22.43 -19.31 40.24
N PRO A 85 23.19 -20.25 39.63
CA PRO A 85 24.33 -19.81 38.84
C PRO A 85 23.76 -18.76 37.89
N THR A 86 24.37 -17.57 37.87
CA THR A 86 24.01 -16.48 36.96
C THR A 86 24.41 -16.84 35.53
N VAL A 87 23.95 -17.99 35.04
CA VAL A 87 23.83 -18.27 33.64
C VAL A 87 22.86 -17.23 33.13
N ARG A 88 23.38 -16.29 32.33
CA ARG A 88 22.59 -15.35 31.54
C ARG A 88 21.67 -16.16 30.62
N VAL A 89 20.56 -16.64 31.17
CA VAL A 89 19.54 -17.35 30.43
C VAL A 89 18.93 -16.31 29.50
N SER A 90 19.26 -16.42 28.22
CA SER A 90 18.82 -15.47 27.20
C SER A 90 17.32 -15.24 27.35
N THR A 91 16.91 -13.98 27.27
CA THR A 91 15.50 -13.55 27.32
C THR A 91 14.61 -14.40 26.41
N LEU A 92 15.17 -14.92 25.31
CA LEU A 92 14.56 -15.87 24.38
C LEU A 92 14.16 -17.22 25.00
N ARG A 93 14.92 -17.77 25.96
CA ARG A 93 14.57 -19.04 26.65
C ARG A 93 13.44 -18.83 27.65
N ARG A 94 13.42 -17.68 28.35
CA ARG A 94 12.32 -17.29 29.25
C ARG A 94 11.03 -16.99 28.48
N LEU A 95 11.14 -16.35 27.31
CA LEU A 95 10.01 -16.14 26.40
C LEU A 95 9.50 -17.47 25.81
N ARG A 96 10.38 -18.41 25.46
CA ARG A 96 9.96 -19.77 25.01
C ARG A 96 9.26 -20.57 26.11
N ALA A 97 9.74 -20.51 27.35
CA ALA A 97 9.10 -21.20 28.47
C ALA A 97 7.71 -20.62 28.76
N ARG A 98 7.56 -19.28 28.74
CA ARG A 98 6.25 -18.62 28.86
C ARG A 98 5.33 -18.89 27.67
N ALA A 99 5.85 -18.89 26.45
CA ALA A 99 5.07 -19.24 25.25
C ALA A 99 4.62 -20.70 25.28
N GLY A 100 5.47 -21.62 25.76
CA GLY A 100 5.14 -23.05 25.91
C GLY A 100 4.01 -23.30 26.91
N GLY A 101 4.02 -22.63 28.07
CA GLY A 101 2.94 -22.73 29.07
C GLY A 101 1.62 -22.15 28.59
N LEU A 102 1.66 -21.01 27.88
CA LEU A 102 0.47 -20.41 27.27
C LEU A 102 -0.07 -21.27 26.11
N GLN A 103 0.81 -21.91 25.34
CA GLN A 103 0.42 -22.77 24.22
C GLN A 103 -0.15 -24.11 24.71
N ALA A 104 0.36 -24.68 25.81
CA ALA A 104 -0.20 -25.88 26.44
C ALA A 104 -1.60 -25.60 27.01
N ASN A 105 -1.79 -24.47 27.70
CA ASN A 105 -3.09 -24.09 28.23
C ASN A 105 -4.08 -23.70 27.12
N ALA A 106 -3.64 -22.99 26.10
CA ALA A 106 -4.48 -22.64 24.94
C ALA A 106 -4.89 -23.88 24.14
N THR A 107 -3.98 -24.82 23.88
CA THR A 107 -4.33 -26.05 23.14
C THR A 107 -5.28 -26.95 23.92
N ARG A 108 -5.16 -27.03 25.25
CA ARG A 108 -6.09 -27.78 26.10
C ARG A 108 -7.49 -27.14 26.13
N ARG A 109 -7.55 -25.80 26.21
CA ARG A 109 -8.80 -25.00 26.22
C ARG A 109 -9.50 -24.93 24.85
N VAL A 110 -8.73 -25.00 23.77
CA VAL A 110 -9.26 -25.06 22.40
C VAL A 110 -9.74 -26.47 22.08
N ARG A 111 -9.01 -27.52 22.49
CA ARG A 111 -9.43 -28.93 22.32
C ARG A 111 -10.62 -29.33 23.20
N SER A 112 -10.88 -28.64 24.31
CA SER A 112 -12.09 -28.87 25.11
C SER A 112 -13.37 -28.40 24.43
N SER A 113 -13.26 -27.62 23.34
CA SER A 113 -14.41 -27.22 22.51
C SER A 113 -14.43 -28.02 21.20
N ALA A 114 -15.58 -28.61 20.85
CA ALA A 114 -15.75 -29.34 19.59
C ALA A 114 -15.45 -28.46 18.35
N ALA A 115 -15.81 -27.17 18.42
CA ALA A 115 -15.47 -26.18 17.41
C ALA A 115 -13.95 -25.93 17.31
N GLY A 116 -13.26 -25.85 18.44
CA GLY A 116 -11.81 -25.65 18.46
C GLY A 116 -11.04 -26.88 17.96
N ALA A 117 -11.50 -28.09 18.25
CA ALA A 117 -10.94 -29.32 17.68
C ALA A 117 -11.14 -29.37 16.15
N ALA A 118 -12.34 -29.07 15.65
CA ALA A 118 -12.63 -29.01 14.22
C ALA A 118 -11.79 -27.96 13.48
N VAL A 119 -11.60 -26.78 14.08
CA VAL A 119 -10.71 -25.73 13.54
C VAL A 119 -9.25 -26.19 13.54
N LEU A 120 -8.80 -26.89 14.59
CA LEU A 120 -7.43 -27.41 14.65
C LEU A 120 -7.20 -28.50 13.59
N ASP A 121 -8.19 -29.39 13.39
CA ASP A 121 -8.16 -30.43 12.36
C ASP A 121 -8.18 -29.82 10.96
N PHE A 122 -8.98 -28.78 10.73
CA PHE A 122 -8.95 -28.01 9.48
C PHE A 122 -7.58 -27.36 9.25
N LEU A 123 -6.98 -26.73 10.27
CA LEU A 123 -5.64 -26.15 10.19
C LEU A 123 -4.54 -27.20 10.02
N LEU A 124 -4.72 -28.39 10.58
CA LEU A 124 -3.87 -29.56 10.38
C LEU A 124 -3.89 -30.03 8.94
N VAL A 125 -5.06 -30.02 8.30
CA VAL A 125 -5.24 -30.30 6.87
C VAL A 125 -4.59 -29.22 5.99
N LEU A 126 -4.53 -27.96 6.45
CA LEU A 126 -3.86 -26.84 5.76
C LEU A 126 -2.34 -26.79 5.93
N ARG A 127 -1.73 -27.69 6.72
CA ARG A 127 -0.27 -27.77 6.88
C ARG A 127 0.51 -27.83 5.55
N PRO A 128 0.08 -28.57 4.53
CA PRO A 128 0.75 -28.58 3.23
C PRO A 128 0.69 -27.23 2.54
N LEU A 129 -0.44 -26.53 2.64
CA LEU A 129 -0.63 -25.18 2.10
C LEU A 129 0.35 -24.18 2.72
N TRP A 130 0.58 -24.30 4.03
CA TRP A 130 1.54 -23.45 4.74
C TRP A 130 2.97 -23.65 4.23
N TRP A 131 3.37 -24.87 3.88
CA TRP A 131 4.69 -25.12 3.30
C TRP A 131 4.84 -24.48 1.91
N VAL A 132 3.78 -24.51 1.10
CA VAL A 132 3.77 -23.85 -0.22
C VAL A 132 3.85 -22.35 -0.05
N LEU A 133 3.04 -21.76 0.83
CA LEU A 133 3.03 -20.33 1.13
C LEU A 133 4.41 -19.85 1.61
N ARG A 134 5.03 -20.60 2.52
CA ARG A 134 6.39 -20.30 2.99
C ARG A 134 7.42 -20.35 1.87
N GLY A 135 7.37 -21.36 1.00
CA GLY A 135 8.26 -21.48 -0.15
C GLY A 135 8.13 -20.29 -1.10
N TRP A 136 6.89 -19.88 -1.38
CA TRP A 136 6.60 -18.71 -2.20
C TRP A 136 7.10 -17.41 -1.57
N ILE A 137 6.93 -17.21 -0.26
CA ILE A 137 7.44 -16.02 0.45
C ILE A 137 8.98 -15.95 0.37
N VAL A 138 9.67 -17.08 0.61
CA VAL A 138 11.14 -17.11 0.54
C VAL A 138 11.63 -16.81 -0.88
N TYR A 139 10.98 -17.38 -1.90
CA TYR A 139 11.25 -17.06 -3.30
C TYR A 139 11.05 -15.57 -3.59
N ALA A 140 9.94 -14.99 -3.14
CA ALA A 140 9.64 -13.57 -3.34
C ALA A 140 10.72 -12.67 -2.72
N VAL A 141 11.13 -12.96 -1.48
CA VAL A 141 12.23 -12.22 -0.83
C VAL A 141 13.54 -12.38 -1.60
N ALA A 142 13.90 -13.60 -2.01
CA ALA A 142 15.13 -13.84 -2.78
C ALA A 142 15.12 -13.08 -4.12
N SER A 143 13.96 -12.97 -4.78
CA SER A 143 13.83 -12.24 -6.04
C SER A 143 14.05 -10.73 -5.89
N VAL A 144 13.65 -10.15 -4.75
CA VAL A 144 13.92 -8.74 -4.42
C VAL A 144 15.41 -8.49 -4.24
N PHE A 145 16.09 -9.34 -3.47
CA PHE A 145 17.53 -9.22 -3.25
C PHE A 145 18.35 -9.45 -4.53
N ALA A 146 17.83 -10.22 -5.48
CA ALA A 146 18.45 -10.44 -6.79
C ALA A 146 18.29 -9.26 -7.77
N GLY A 147 17.69 -8.14 -7.35
CA GLY A 147 17.53 -6.94 -8.18
C GLY A 147 16.39 -7.01 -9.20
N GLY A 148 15.48 -7.99 -9.08
CA GLY A 148 14.31 -8.12 -9.94
C GLY A 148 13.10 -7.30 -9.44
N ALA A 149 12.32 -6.74 -10.37
CA ALA A 149 10.97 -6.24 -10.05
C ALA A 149 10.11 -7.40 -9.53
N ILE A 150 9.33 -7.17 -8.47
CA ILE A 150 8.45 -8.20 -7.89
C ILE A 150 7.28 -8.43 -8.84
N SER A 151 7.43 -9.35 -9.77
CA SER A 151 6.29 -9.90 -10.53
C SER A 151 5.74 -11.10 -9.75
N THR A 152 4.51 -10.96 -9.24
CA THR A 152 3.80 -12.00 -8.49
C THR A 152 3.56 -13.26 -9.33
N VAL A 153 3.52 -13.11 -10.65
CA VAL A 153 3.51 -14.19 -11.62
C VAL A 153 4.85 -14.21 -12.35
N PRO A 154 5.59 -15.34 -12.35
CA PRO A 154 6.83 -15.42 -13.10
C PRO A 154 6.57 -15.27 -14.60
N SER A 155 7.14 -14.24 -15.21
CA SER A 155 7.11 -13.99 -16.67
C SER A 155 7.90 -15.03 -17.47
N ASP A 156 8.90 -15.63 -16.85
CA ASP A 156 9.89 -16.47 -17.52
C ASP A 156 9.86 -17.93 -17.03
N PRO A 157 10.08 -18.92 -17.91
CA PRO A 157 10.09 -20.34 -17.54
C PRO A 157 11.20 -20.68 -16.53
N VAL A 158 12.32 -19.96 -16.55
CA VAL A 158 13.41 -20.11 -15.57
C VAL A 158 12.95 -19.72 -14.16
N ARG A 159 12.18 -18.64 -14.03
CA ARG A 159 11.64 -18.18 -12.74
C ARG A 159 10.60 -19.14 -12.18
N TRP A 160 9.81 -19.79 -13.05
CA TRP A 160 8.92 -20.89 -12.67
C TRP A 160 9.67 -22.10 -12.11
N LEU A 161 10.80 -22.48 -12.71
CA LEU A 161 11.65 -23.56 -12.19
C LEU A 161 12.23 -23.22 -10.81
N VAL A 162 12.70 -21.98 -10.63
CA VAL A 162 13.25 -21.52 -9.35
C VAL A 162 12.17 -21.49 -8.26
N LEU A 163 10.99 -20.95 -8.54
CA LEU A 163 9.84 -20.98 -7.62
C LEU A 163 9.49 -22.42 -7.23
N SER A 164 9.40 -23.32 -8.22
CA SER A 164 9.09 -24.73 -7.99
C SER A 164 10.14 -25.40 -7.12
N ALA A 165 11.43 -25.11 -7.35
CA ALA A 165 12.53 -25.62 -6.51
C ALA A 165 12.41 -25.13 -5.05
N PHE A 166 12.10 -23.84 -4.83
CA PHE A 166 11.90 -23.29 -3.49
C PHE A 166 10.66 -23.86 -2.78
N VAL A 167 9.56 -24.10 -3.51
CA VAL A 167 8.35 -24.73 -2.97
C VAL A 167 8.63 -26.18 -2.60
N ILE A 168 9.27 -26.96 -3.49
CA ILE A 168 9.64 -28.36 -3.22
C ILE A 168 10.59 -28.44 -2.03
N LEU A 169 11.60 -27.56 -1.96
CA LEU A 169 12.53 -27.52 -0.84
C LEU A 169 11.80 -27.16 0.47
N SER A 170 10.86 -26.21 0.45
CA SER A 170 10.03 -25.85 1.61
C SER A 170 9.14 -27.01 2.08
N VAL A 171 8.52 -27.74 1.15
CA VAL A 171 7.66 -28.90 1.43
C VAL A 171 8.48 -30.06 2.01
N GLN A 172 9.59 -30.43 1.37
CA GLN A 172 10.45 -31.52 1.82
C GLN A 172 11.11 -31.21 3.18
N TRP A 173 11.41 -29.93 3.42
CA TRP A 173 11.89 -29.45 4.72
C TRP A 173 10.77 -29.48 5.78
N GLY A 174 9.55 -29.11 5.43
CA GLY A 174 8.35 -29.18 6.29
C GLY A 174 7.97 -30.62 6.66
N ARG A 175 8.20 -31.56 5.75
CA ARG A 175 7.97 -33.00 5.92
C ARG A 175 9.05 -33.72 6.75
N GLY A 176 10.12 -33.01 7.11
CA GLY A 176 11.15 -33.49 8.05
C GLY A 176 12.16 -34.49 7.47
N HIS A 177 12.14 -34.75 6.16
CA HIS A 177 12.88 -35.86 5.55
C HIS A 177 14.33 -35.54 5.17
N TRP A 178 14.79 -34.28 5.29
CA TRP A 178 16.00 -33.87 4.56
C TRP A 178 17.16 -33.23 5.34
N LEU A 179 17.11 -33.01 6.66
CA LEU A 179 18.29 -32.46 7.35
C LEU A 179 18.34 -32.80 8.86
N PRO A 180 19.12 -33.82 9.29
CA PRO A 180 19.28 -34.24 10.69
C PRO A 180 20.30 -33.36 11.45
N TRP A 181 20.30 -32.04 11.24
CA TRP A 181 21.25 -31.13 11.90
C TRP A 181 20.68 -30.59 13.21
N ARG A 182 21.30 -30.95 14.33
CA ARG A 182 20.83 -30.72 15.73
C ARG A 182 20.68 -29.25 16.15
N TRP A 183 21.06 -28.28 15.30
CA TRP A 183 21.01 -26.84 15.60
C TRP A 183 19.85 -26.07 14.95
N LEU A 184 18.96 -26.73 14.20
CA LEU A 184 17.92 -26.04 13.43
C LEU A 184 16.48 -25.95 13.97
N PRO A 185 16.11 -26.34 15.22
CA PRO A 185 14.75 -26.02 15.70
C PRO A 185 14.57 -24.50 15.86
N GLY A 186 15.62 -23.78 16.27
CA GLY A 186 15.62 -22.32 16.33
C GLY A 186 15.50 -21.66 14.96
N PHE A 187 16.26 -22.13 13.97
CA PHE A 187 16.23 -21.59 12.60
C PHE A 187 14.88 -21.80 11.91
N ARG A 188 14.25 -22.99 12.09
CA ARG A 188 12.89 -23.26 11.58
C ARG A 188 11.85 -22.29 12.15
N PHE A 189 11.94 -21.99 13.45
CA PHE A 189 11.07 -21.02 14.10
C PHE A 189 11.33 -19.60 13.56
N VAL A 190 12.60 -19.20 13.48
CA VAL A 190 12.99 -17.87 12.97
C VAL A 190 12.51 -17.64 11.54
N VAL A 191 12.75 -18.59 10.62
CA VAL A 191 12.31 -18.42 9.23
C VAL A 191 10.78 -18.40 9.11
N SER A 192 10.07 -19.18 9.93
CA SER A 192 8.60 -19.16 9.94
C SER A 192 8.05 -17.85 10.50
N VAL A 193 8.66 -17.31 11.56
CA VAL A 193 8.31 -16.00 12.13
C VAL A 193 8.65 -14.87 11.15
N CYS A 194 9.82 -14.91 10.51
CA CYS A 194 10.19 -13.95 9.48
C CYS A 194 9.23 -14.02 8.28
N ALA A 195 8.80 -15.21 7.86
CA ALA A 195 7.81 -15.34 6.80
C ALA A 195 6.47 -14.68 7.18
N ILE A 196 6.00 -14.85 8.43
CA ILE A 196 4.79 -14.20 8.94
C ILE A 196 4.96 -12.67 9.00
N LEU A 197 6.12 -12.18 9.45
CA LEU A 197 6.39 -10.74 9.56
C LEU A 197 6.56 -10.06 8.19
N VAL A 198 7.12 -10.77 7.22
CA VAL A 198 7.34 -10.26 5.86
C VAL A 198 6.06 -10.36 5.02
N MET A 199 5.16 -11.29 5.33
CA MET A 199 3.89 -11.46 4.62
C MET A 199 3.06 -10.16 4.48
N PRO A 200 2.78 -9.36 5.53
CA PRO A 200 2.04 -8.11 5.35
C PRO A 200 2.79 -7.06 4.52
N VAL A 201 4.12 -7.02 4.61
CA VAL A 201 4.94 -6.10 3.80
C VAL A 201 4.90 -6.51 2.33
N LEU A 202 5.00 -7.81 2.06
CA LEU A 202 4.90 -8.34 0.71
C LEU A 202 3.50 -8.15 0.13
N LEU A 203 2.44 -8.41 0.92
CA LEU A 203 1.06 -8.13 0.49
C LEU A 203 0.87 -6.64 0.21
N ASN A 204 1.35 -5.75 1.09
CA ASN A 204 1.26 -4.31 0.87
C ASN A 204 2.02 -3.89 -0.40
N TYR A 205 3.23 -4.40 -0.62
CA TYR A 205 3.99 -4.12 -1.83
C TYR A 205 3.27 -4.65 -3.08
N THR A 206 2.74 -5.88 -3.05
CA THR A 206 1.99 -6.45 -4.18
C THR A 206 0.67 -5.72 -4.42
N ALA A 207 0.00 -5.25 -3.37
CA ALA A 207 -1.19 -4.43 -3.47
C ALA A 207 -0.86 -3.04 -4.02
N HIS A 208 0.29 -2.47 -3.65
CA HIS A 208 0.77 -1.22 -4.22
C HIS A 208 1.17 -1.38 -5.68
N GLN A 209 1.87 -2.46 -6.05
CA GLN A 209 2.21 -2.75 -7.44
C GLN A 209 0.96 -3.06 -8.28
N ALA A 210 0.02 -3.85 -7.75
CA ALA A 210 -1.26 -4.11 -8.41
C ALA A 210 -2.12 -2.85 -8.50
N ASN A 211 -2.01 -1.92 -7.54
CA ASN A 211 -2.59 -0.59 -7.65
C ASN A 211 -1.87 0.22 -8.72
N VAL A 212 -0.53 0.32 -8.73
CA VAL A 212 0.22 1.07 -9.75
C VAL A 212 -0.01 0.51 -11.16
N GLN A 213 -0.09 -0.81 -11.31
CA GLN A 213 -0.50 -1.47 -12.54
C GLN A 213 -1.99 -1.25 -12.84
N ASN A 214 -2.89 -1.20 -11.85
CA ASN A 214 -4.27 -0.76 -12.08
C ASN A 214 -4.38 0.73 -12.34
N THR A 215 -3.50 1.60 -11.88
CA THR A 215 -3.49 3.01 -12.29
C THR A 215 -2.88 3.18 -13.68
N ALA A 216 -2.07 2.21 -14.13
CA ALA A 216 -1.63 2.09 -15.52
C ALA A 216 -2.66 1.37 -16.43
N TYR A 217 -3.57 0.56 -15.88
CA TYR A 217 -4.65 -0.15 -16.59
C TYR A 217 -6.04 0.48 -16.44
N VAL A 218 -6.22 1.38 -15.48
CA VAL A 218 -7.11 2.54 -15.60
C VAL A 218 -6.28 3.60 -16.32
N GLU A 219 -5.83 3.23 -17.51
CA GLU A 219 -6.08 4.12 -18.62
C GLU A 219 -7.54 4.51 -18.46
N TYR A 220 -7.74 5.77 -18.07
CA TYR A 220 -8.86 6.52 -18.58
C TYR A 220 -8.83 6.22 -20.07
N THR A 221 -9.54 5.20 -20.54
CA THR A 221 -10.31 5.38 -21.75
C THR A 221 -11.38 6.33 -21.28
N PRO A 222 -11.22 7.67 -21.36
CA PRO A 222 -12.43 8.39 -21.66
C PRO A 222 -12.91 7.67 -22.90
N SER A 223 -14.15 7.21 -22.93
CA SER A 223 -14.83 7.33 -24.23
C SER A 223 -14.52 8.76 -24.63
N PRO A 224 -13.66 9.03 -25.64
CA PRO A 224 -13.16 10.36 -25.88
C PRO A 224 -14.43 11.15 -26.06
N THR A 225 -14.77 11.97 -25.06
CA THR A 225 -16.01 12.71 -25.15
C THR A 225 -15.70 13.63 -26.31
N PRO A 226 -16.39 13.45 -27.43
CA PRO A 226 -15.90 14.08 -28.64
C PRO A 226 -15.98 15.58 -28.44
N GLY A 227 -14.90 16.28 -28.81
CA GLY A 227 -14.88 17.73 -28.76
C GLY A 227 -15.76 18.30 -29.88
N LEU A 228 -15.17 19.12 -30.75
CA LEU A 228 -15.91 19.63 -31.90
C LEU A 228 -16.43 18.50 -32.81
N MET A 229 -17.72 18.56 -33.13
CA MET A 229 -18.43 17.57 -33.92
C MET A 229 -19.13 18.25 -35.09
N GLN A 230 -19.00 17.67 -36.28
CA GLN A 230 -19.69 18.13 -37.48
C GLN A 230 -20.44 16.96 -38.11
N SER A 231 -21.77 17.05 -38.16
CA SER A 231 -22.64 16.01 -38.73
C SER A 231 -22.41 14.60 -38.15
N GLY A 232 -22.03 14.52 -36.88
CA GLY A 232 -21.72 13.26 -36.18
C GLY A 232 -20.30 12.71 -36.38
N VAL A 233 -19.45 13.42 -37.14
CA VAL A 233 -18.03 13.11 -37.31
C VAL A 233 -17.20 14.08 -36.46
N GLN A 234 -16.22 13.54 -35.73
CA GLN A 234 -15.32 14.37 -34.92
C GLN A 234 -14.43 15.22 -35.82
N VAL A 235 -14.35 16.52 -35.52
CA VAL A 235 -13.43 17.43 -36.18
C VAL A 235 -12.12 17.39 -35.42
N THR A 236 -11.04 16.93 -36.07
CA THR A 236 -9.70 16.85 -35.48
C THR A 236 -8.85 18.09 -35.75
N ASN A 237 -9.15 18.85 -36.81
CA ASN A 237 -8.46 20.08 -37.16
C ASN A 237 -9.40 21.03 -37.94
N VAL A 238 -9.11 22.33 -37.91
CA VAL A 238 -9.85 23.37 -38.63
C VAL A 238 -8.88 24.19 -39.46
N PHE A 239 -9.23 24.46 -40.70
CA PHE A 239 -8.45 25.29 -41.62
C PHE A 239 -9.27 26.50 -42.02
N ALA A 240 -8.83 27.69 -41.62
CA ALA A 240 -9.49 28.95 -41.94
C ALA A 240 -8.90 29.55 -43.22
N TYR A 241 -9.74 30.25 -43.98
CA TYR A 241 -9.35 31.02 -45.15
C TYR A 241 -9.95 32.41 -45.05
N ASP A 242 -9.25 33.41 -45.57
CA ASP A 242 -9.72 34.79 -45.59
C ASP A 242 -10.76 35.05 -46.70
N ALA A 243 -11.19 36.32 -46.82
CA ALA A 243 -12.19 36.73 -47.82
C ALA A 243 -11.69 36.56 -49.26
N ASP A 244 -10.38 36.67 -49.49
CA ASP A 244 -9.71 36.45 -50.78
C ASP A 244 -9.45 34.94 -51.04
N GLY A 245 -9.81 34.09 -50.09
CA GLY A 245 -9.66 32.65 -50.14
C GLY A 245 -8.26 32.15 -49.80
N GLN A 246 -7.37 32.99 -49.28
CA GLN A 246 -6.02 32.60 -48.86
C GLN A 246 -6.04 31.91 -47.49
N PRO A 247 -5.15 30.93 -47.24
CA PRO A 247 -5.09 30.22 -45.98
C PRO A 247 -4.67 31.15 -44.83
N LEU A 248 -5.34 31.01 -43.69
CA LEU A 248 -5.00 31.71 -42.45
C LEU A 248 -4.34 30.75 -41.46
N THR A 249 -3.26 31.21 -40.82
CA THR A 249 -2.54 30.49 -39.77
C THR A 249 -2.63 31.21 -38.43
N ASP A 250 -2.44 30.45 -37.35
CA ASP A 250 -2.40 30.95 -35.97
C ASP A 250 -3.65 31.74 -35.55
N VAL A 251 -4.81 31.33 -36.06
CA VAL A 251 -6.10 31.97 -35.75
C VAL A 251 -6.80 31.30 -34.59
N GLN A 252 -7.53 32.08 -33.80
CA GLN A 252 -8.39 31.59 -32.73
C GLN A 252 -9.86 31.73 -33.10
N LEU A 253 -10.62 30.67 -32.86
CA LEU A 253 -12.05 30.64 -33.16
C LEU A 253 -12.85 30.58 -31.86
N PHE A 254 -14.00 31.26 -31.83
CA PHE A 254 -14.87 31.31 -30.66
C PHE A 254 -16.30 31.04 -31.09
N ASP A 255 -17.06 30.39 -30.22
CA ASP A 255 -18.48 30.13 -30.45
C ASP A 255 -19.34 31.39 -30.21
N GLN A 256 -20.66 31.27 -30.42
CA GLN A 256 -21.62 32.37 -30.24
C GLN A 256 -21.69 32.91 -28.80
N SER A 257 -21.13 32.18 -27.83
CA SER A 257 -21.06 32.57 -26.42
C SER A 257 -19.69 33.11 -26.02
N GLY A 258 -18.75 33.23 -26.97
CA GLY A 258 -17.39 33.67 -26.74
C GLY A 258 -16.48 32.61 -26.11
N ARG A 259 -16.87 31.32 -26.13
CA ARG A 259 -16.00 30.22 -25.67
C ARG A 259 -15.07 29.78 -26.79
N ALA A 260 -13.83 29.48 -26.43
CA ALA A 260 -12.82 28.97 -27.36
C ALA A 260 -13.30 27.65 -28.01
N LEU A 261 -13.19 27.57 -29.33
CA LEU A 261 -13.58 26.39 -30.09
C LEU A 261 -12.46 25.34 -30.01
N ASN A 262 -12.70 24.23 -29.31
CA ASN A 262 -11.71 23.17 -29.13
C ASN A 262 -12.15 21.88 -29.82
N VAL A 263 -11.21 21.21 -30.49
CA VAL A 263 -11.40 19.87 -31.11
C VAL A 263 -11.39 18.74 -30.06
N VAL A 264 -10.96 19.04 -28.84
CA VAL A 264 -10.95 18.19 -27.65
C VAL A 264 -11.97 18.67 -26.63
N ASN A 265 -12.58 17.75 -25.88
CA ASN A 265 -13.49 18.11 -24.78
C ASN A 265 -12.75 18.62 -23.54
N ASP A 266 -11.55 18.10 -23.27
CA ASP A 266 -10.73 18.50 -22.12
C ASP A 266 -9.35 18.99 -22.59
N PRO A 267 -9.22 20.28 -22.95
CA PRO A 267 -7.97 20.82 -23.47
C PRO A 267 -6.83 20.87 -22.44
N VAL A 268 -7.14 20.77 -21.14
CA VAL A 268 -6.14 20.82 -20.06
C VAL A 268 -5.49 19.46 -19.88
N ASN A 269 -6.26 18.37 -19.99
CA ASN A 269 -5.77 17.01 -19.77
C ASN A 269 -5.49 16.24 -21.07
N THR A 270 -5.81 16.79 -22.24
CA THR A 270 -5.52 16.16 -23.53
C THR A 270 -4.21 16.70 -24.11
N ASN A 271 -3.20 15.83 -24.22
CA ASN A 271 -1.88 16.18 -24.75
C ASN A 271 -1.78 16.05 -26.27
N TYR A 272 -2.49 15.09 -26.84
CA TYR A 272 -2.54 14.82 -28.27
C TYR A 272 -3.88 14.18 -28.66
N LEU A 273 -4.21 14.24 -29.95
CA LEU A 273 -5.35 13.55 -30.56
C LEU A 273 -4.83 12.63 -31.68
N PRO A 274 -5.08 11.32 -31.64
CA PRO A 274 -4.70 10.42 -32.71
C PRO A 274 -5.56 10.68 -33.96
N GLN A 275 -4.92 10.71 -35.11
CA GLN A 275 -5.57 10.86 -36.42
C GLN A 275 -4.99 9.81 -37.37
N LEU A 276 -5.85 9.12 -38.12
CA LEU A 276 -5.39 8.25 -39.21
C LEU A 276 -5.17 9.08 -40.46
N ASP A 277 -4.02 8.89 -41.09
CA ASP A 277 -3.71 9.47 -42.38
C ASP A 277 -4.35 8.68 -43.53
N ALA A 278 -4.10 9.10 -44.78
CA ALA A 278 -4.62 8.42 -45.97
C ALA A 278 -4.00 7.03 -46.21
N ALA A 279 -2.83 6.74 -45.64
CA ALA A 279 -2.14 5.46 -45.72
C ALA A 279 -2.57 4.48 -44.60
N GLY A 280 -3.31 4.96 -43.60
CA GLY A 280 -3.72 4.21 -42.41
C GLY A 280 -2.71 4.27 -41.27
N GLU A 281 -1.66 5.07 -41.39
CA GLU A 281 -0.69 5.34 -40.33
C GLU A 281 -1.30 6.31 -39.31
N GLN A 282 -0.88 6.18 -38.06
CA GLN A 282 -1.39 6.97 -36.96
C GLN A 282 -0.50 8.19 -36.73
N ASP A 283 -0.99 9.35 -37.16
CA ASP A 283 -0.41 10.65 -36.83
C ASP A 283 -1.01 11.18 -35.52
N MET A 284 -0.32 12.13 -34.90
CA MET A 284 -0.77 12.77 -33.67
C MET A 284 -0.94 14.27 -33.87
N VAL A 285 -2.16 14.77 -33.68
CA VAL A 285 -2.46 16.20 -33.63
C VAL A 285 -2.12 16.72 -32.24
N VAL A 286 -1.39 17.82 -32.15
CA VAL A 286 -0.96 18.43 -30.90
C VAL A 286 -1.40 19.90 -30.79
N PRO A 287 -1.61 20.42 -29.56
CA PRO A 287 -1.98 21.82 -29.38
C PRO A 287 -0.82 22.76 -29.74
N SER A 288 -1.15 24.00 -30.11
CA SER A 288 -0.14 25.02 -30.40
C SER A 288 0.61 25.47 -29.15
N ILE A 289 1.93 25.63 -29.28
CA ILE A 289 2.80 26.18 -28.23
C ILE A 289 2.63 27.70 -28.03
N LEU A 290 1.96 28.38 -28.96
CA LEU A 290 1.78 29.84 -28.92
C LEU A 290 0.91 30.29 -27.74
N VAL A 291 0.08 29.40 -27.20
CA VAL A 291 -0.76 29.65 -26.03
C VAL A 291 -0.43 28.61 -24.95
N PRO A 292 0.38 28.98 -23.93
CA PRO A 292 0.74 28.08 -22.85
C PRO A 292 -0.49 27.51 -22.14
N GLY A 293 -0.61 26.19 -22.09
CA GLY A 293 -1.71 25.49 -21.40
C GLY A 293 -3.08 25.57 -22.07
N GLY A 294 -3.18 26.04 -23.34
CA GLY A 294 -4.47 26.25 -24.01
C GLY A 294 -4.44 26.28 -25.54
N GLY A 295 -3.42 25.70 -26.18
CA GLY A 295 -3.19 25.77 -27.62
C GLY A 295 -4.17 25.03 -28.54
N TRP A 296 -5.22 24.40 -28.00
CA TRP A 296 -6.20 23.62 -28.76
C TRP A 296 -7.18 24.47 -29.59
N ASN A 297 -7.20 25.80 -29.36
CA ASN A 297 -7.99 26.77 -30.12
C ASN A 297 -7.14 27.57 -31.14
N VAL A 298 -5.90 27.18 -31.40
CA VAL A 298 -5.03 27.89 -32.36
C VAL A 298 -4.92 27.05 -33.62
N PHE A 299 -5.53 27.53 -34.70
CA PHE A 299 -5.69 26.80 -35.95
C PHE A 299 -4.80 27.35 -37.08
N PRO A 300 -4.31 26.47 -37.98
CA PRO A 300 -4.45 25.02 -37.95
C PRO A 300 -3.56 24.40 -36.85
N LEU A 301 -4.05 23.31 -36.25
CA LEU A 301 -3.25 22.53 -35.30
C LEU A 301 -2.08 21.86 -36.02
N ARG A 302 -1.06 21.48 -35.26
CA ARG A 302 0.18 20.88 -35.81
C ARG A 302 0.13 19.37 -35.68
N LEU A 303 0.87 18.68 -36.55
CA LEU A 303 0.91 17.21 -36.61
C LEU A 303 2.32 16.72 -36.28
N VAL A 304 2.40 15.65 -35.50
CA VAL A 304 3.59 14.82 -35.37
C VAL A 304 3.33 13.57 -36.22
N MET A 305 4.19 13.35 -37.21
CA MET A 305 4.07 12.24 -38.14
C MET A 305 4.43 10.93 -37.44
N SER A 306 3.80 9.81 -37.83
CA SER A 306 4.04 8.50 -37.21
C SER A 306 5.52 8.12 -37.03
N GLY A 307 6.37 8.43 -38.01
CA GLY A 307 7.81 8.13 -37.98
C GLY A 307 8.62 8.93 -36.95
N ASP A 308 8.09 10.06 -36.47
CA ASP A 308 8.74 10.93 -35.48
C ASP A 308 8.22 10.68 -34.05
N ILE A 309 7.26 9.77 -33.88
CA ILE A 309 6.70 9.43 -32.57
C ILE A 309 7.65 8.48 -31.83
N ASP A 310 8.02 8.85 -30.59
CA ASP A 310 8.89 8.02 -29.75
C ASP A 310 8.08 6.95 -29.01
N TYR A 311 8.21 5.68 -29.46
CA TYR A 311 7.59 4.50 -28.85
C TYR A 311 8.51 3.77 -27.84
N THR A 312 9.68 4.31 -27.50
CA THR A 312 10.72 3.59 -26.75
C THR A 312 10.30 3.24 -25.32
N TYR A 313 9.40 4.03 -24.73
CA TYR A 313 8.99 3.90 -23.32
C TYR A 313 7.50 3.53 -23.12
N ASP A 314 6.66 3.72 -24.14
CA ASP A 314 5.22 3.49 -24.07
C ASP A 314 4.72 2.97 -25.42
N SER A 315 3.87 1.93 -25.39
CA SER A 315 3.19 1.40 -26.57
C SER A 315 2.27 2.40 -27.26
N LEU A 316 1.84 3.46 -26.58
CA LEU A 316 1.04 4.54 -27.16
C LEU A 316 1.88 5.57 -27.94
N GLY A 317 3.18 5.64 -27.68
CA GLY A 317 4.08 6.65 -28.25
C GLY A 317 3.91 8.04 -27.63
N GLN A 318 4.99 8.80 -27.47
CA GLN A 318 4.93 10.20 -27.05
C GLN A 318 5.17 11.12 -28.24
N ALA A 319 4.18 11.97 -28.57
CA ALA A 319 4.34 13.07 -29.50
C ALA A 319 4.72 14.35 -28.77
N TYR A 320 5.94 14.84 -29.00
CA TYR A 320 6.37 16.13 -28.47
C TYR A 320 5.91 17.26 -29.38
N GLN A 321 5.38 18.33 -28.78
CA GLN A 321 4.98 19.54 -29.50
C GLN A 321 6.14 20.20 -30.27
N ALA A 322 7.38 19.95 -29.84
CA ALA A 322 8.60 20.44 -30.49
C ALA A 322 8.83 19.78 -31.86
N ASP A 323 8.41 18.53 -32.02
CA ASP A 323 8.60 17.74 -33.24
C ASP A 323 7.44 17.95 -34.23
N ALA A 324 6.44 18.74 -33.84
CA ALA A 324 5.25 18.97 -34.65
C ALA A 324 5.55 19.83 -35.88
N ALA A 325 5.15 19.34 -37.04
CA ALA A 325 5.19 20.06 -38.31
C ALA A 325 3.87 20.83 -38.55
N PRO A 326 3.91 21.93 -39.34
CA PRO A 326 2.68 22.59 -39.79
C PRO A 326 1.78 21.63 -40.57
N SER A 327 0.47 21.66 -40.29
CA SER A 327 -0.50 20.90 -41.07
C SER A 327 -0.60 21.41 -42.49
N LEU A 328 -0.67 20.48 -43.46
CA LEU A 328 -0.92 20.82 -44.85
C LEU A 328 -2.37 21.27 -45.03
N PHE A 329 -2.55 22.43 -45.65
CA PHE A 329 -3.88 22.92 -45.99
C PHE A 329 -4.53 22.02 -47.06
N PRO A 330 -5.82 21.66 -46.89
CA PRO A 330 -6.53 20.88 -47.90
C PRO A 330 -6.63 21.59 -49.27
N PHE A 331 -6.64 22.93 -49.28
CA PHE A 331 -6.72 23.73 -50.49
C PHE A 331 -5.67 24.84 -50.44
N ALA A 332 -5.01 25.11 -51.57
CA ALA A 332 -4.09 26.24 -51.68
C ALA A 332 -4.84 27.59 -51.66
N GLN A 333 -6.05 27.61 -52.24
CA GLN A 333 -6.95 28.76 -52.21
C GLN A 333 -8.40 28.25 -52.33
N VAL A 334 -9.33 28.85 -51.60
CA VAL A 334 -10.77 28.59 -51.74
C VAL A 334 -11.44 29.71 -52.54
N ARG A 335 -12.71 29.50 -52.91
CA ARG A 335 -13.46 30.51 -53.67
C ARG A 335 -13.57 31.83 -52.87
N PRO A 336 -13.11 32.96 -53.42
CA PRO A 336 -13.25 34.26 -52.75
C PRO A 336 -14.71 34.61 -52.48
N LEU A 337 -14.94 35.28 -51.35
CA LEU A 337 -16.26 35.77 -50.99
C LEU A 337 -16.57 37.02 -51.80
N VAL A 338 -17.67 37.00 -52.55
CA VAL A 338 -18.12 38.17 -53.33
C VAL A 338 -18.95 39.06 -52.41
N PRO A 339 -18.62 40.36 -52.26
CA PRO A 339 -19.46 41.26 -51.51
C PRO A 339 -20.83 41.32 -52.19
N VAL A 340 -21.89 41.00 -51.44
CA VAL A 340 -23.24 41.32 -51.88
C VAL A 340 -23.30 42.84 -51.93
N SER A 341 -23.30 43.43 -53.12
CA SER A 341 -23.59 44.85 -53.26
C SER A 341 -24.95 45.10 -52.61
N GLU A 342 -24.98 45.95 -51.60
CA GLU A 342 -26.21 46.43 -50.96
C GLU A 342 -27.09 47.09 -52.02
N THR A 343 -27.90 46.29 -52.72
CA THR A 343 -28.97 46.81 -53.56
C THR A 343 -30.14 47.10 -52.63
N GLY A 344 -30.15 48.31 -52.08
CA GLY A 344 -31.31 48.83 -51.37
C GLY A 344 -31.06 49.76 -50.20
N GLU A 345 -30.09 50.68 -50.25
CA GLU A 345 -30.24 51.92 -49.49
C GLU A 345 -30.89 52.97 -50.41
N PRO A 346 -32.07 53.52 -50.05
CA PRO A 346 -32.66 54.58 -50.84
C PRO A 346 -31.66 55.72 -50.91
N ALA A 347 -31.39 56.17 -52.14
CA ALA A 347 -30.56 57.34 -52.41
C ALA A 347 -30.90 58.46 -51.41
N PRO A 348 -29.90 59.11 -50.77
CA PRO A 348 -30.19 60.26 -49.95
C PRO A 348 -30.93 61.28 -50.83
N ALA A 349 -32.13 61.67 -50.41
CA ALA A 349 -32.81 62.82 -50.96
C ALA A 349 -31.80 63.98 -50.98
N PRO A 350 -31.70 64.77 -52.07
CA PRO A 350 -30.78 65.89 -52.09
C PRO A 350 -31.16 66.85 -50.96
N SER A 351 -30.27 67.02 -49.98
CA SER A 351 -30.37 68.09 -48.99
C SER A 351 -30.50 69.43 -49.72
N PRO A 352 -31.36 70.34 -49.26
CA PRO A 352 -31.56 71.64 -49.90
C PRO A 352 -30.23 72.40 -49.93
N THR A 353 -29.93 72.95 -51.10
CA THR A 353 -28.86 73.91 -51.37
C THR A 353 -28.79 74.96 -50.26
N PRO A 354 -27.63 75.19 -49.59
CA PRO A 354 -27.47 76.38 -48.79
C PRO A 354 -27.41 77.60 -49.73
N SER A 355 -28.36 78.52 -49.56
CA SER A 355 -28.32 79.86 -50.15
C SER A 355 -26.96 80.53 -49.89
N PRO A 356 -26.42 81.31 -50.84
CA PRO A 356 -25.14 81.97 -50.66
C PRO A 356 -25.21 83.03 -49.55
N THR A 357 -24.41 82.84 -48.50
CA THR A 357 -24.11 83.88 -47.50
C THR A 357 -23.31 84.98 -48.19
N LEU A 358 -23.95 86.15 -48.36
CA LEU A 358 -23.35 87.39 -48.82
C LEU A 358 -22.23 87.81 -47.85
N VAL A 359 -21.00 87.88 -48.37
CA VAL A 359 -19.88 88.57 -47.71
C VAL A 359 -20.11 90.08 -47.88
N PRO A 360 -20.15 90.90 -46.81
CA PRO A 360 -20.14 92.34 -46.97
C PRO A 360 -18.72 92.80 -47.33
N GLU A 361 -18.62 93.39 -48.52
CA GLU A 361 -17.48 94.13 -49.06
C GLU A 361 -17.20 95.38 -48.19
N PRO A 362 -15.94 95.70 -47.86
CA PRO A 362 -15.62 96.92 -47.12
C PRO A 362 -15.74 98.15 -48.02
N THR A 363 -16.69 99.02 -47.67
CA THR A 363 -16.91 100.36 -48.22
C THR A 363 -15.63 101.18 -48.27
N ALA A 364 -15.14 101.46 -49.47
CA ALA A 364 -14.21 102.54 -49.75
C ALA A 364 -14.99 103.84 -50.01
N SER A 365 -14.68 104.89 -49.23
CA SER A 365 -15.18 106.26 -49.39
C SER A 365 -14.93 106.83 -50.78
N ALA A 366 -15.94 107.49 -51.35
CA ALA A 366 -15.77 108.46 -52.43
C ALA A 366 -16.47 109.78 -52.05
N SER A 367 -15.63 110.76 -51.74
CA SER A 367 -15.67 112.15 -52.22
C SER A 367 -17.03 112.84 -52.42
N LEU A 368 -17.27 113.83 -51.56
CA LEU A 368 -18.16 114.97 -51.79
C LEU A 368 -17.83 115.68 -53.10
N THR A 369 -18.82 115.90 -53.96
CA THR A 369 -18.83 116.98 -54.95
C THR A 369 -20.22 117.62 -54.92
N ALA A 370 -20.25 118.89 -54.54
CA ALA A 370 -21.39 119.78 -54.63
C ALA A 370 -21.34 120.54 -55.97
N GLY A 371 -22.51 120.75 -56.57
CA GLY A 371 -22.78 121.68 -57.67
C GLY A 371 -24.30 121.78 -57.81
N PRO A 372 -24.86 122.96 -58.08
CA PRO A 372 -24.59 123.73 -59.31
C PRO A 372 -23.51 124.81 -59.20
#